data_AF-K0TDP5-F1
#
_entry.id   AF-K0TDP5-F1
#
_cell.length_a   1.000
_cell.length_b   1.000
_cell.length_c   1.000
_cell.angle_alpha   90.00
_cell.angle_beta   90.00
_cell.angle_gamma   90.00
#
_symmetry.space_group_name_H-M   'P 1'
#
loop_
_entity.id
_entity.type
_entity.pdbx_description
1 polymer ?
#
loop_
_entity_poly.entity_id
_entity_poly.type
_entity_poly.pdbx_seq_one_letter_code
_entity_poly.pdbx_strand_id
1 'polypeptide(L)'
;MMSKLLSLALFLCALAGSTAFTVDTSRRRLSLNLNVPTAATASPRRRPTTELNQEDKKRSGGFDKGVSNKLLEETVAPWRGLRLFLYGAAASGAFVSGMFTGSGVIAAMGGVRDDVDLNAEYVNLAINFGAVLLFAVLAKLDLDKGAELSASIEEKVERKKKIKNMTKSMRERERQLRDLSLNVRVTEDGELREAPVGVMQDKAKQHIILVAGPGRAIRDALRGAQLNKVNFAMTNILVVPYETGVDEVVKASKPDGGGFGDSRPSYETQAYVAEPVGEGWGEFIQAEMDTAAEQAGGTVLEQGVALVIANNGKVLRRGVGKVPWRQMVDELEEAVTGEKKESAVPFLASFIEE
;
A
#
# COMPACT_ATOMS: atom_id res chain seq x y z
N MET A 1 -41.77 -2.67 41.67
CA MET A 1 -41.30 -1.40 41.09
C MET A 1 -40.01 -1.52 40.25
N MET A 2 -39.25 -2.62 40.31
CA MET A 2 -38.02 -2.80 39.49
C MET A 2 -38.25 -3.22 38.02
N SER A 3 -39.45 -3.68 37.62
CA SER A 3 -39.69 -4.07 36.22
C SER A 3 -39.99 -2.91 35.28
N LYS A 4 -40.35 -1.72 35.80
CA LYS A 4 -40.63 -0.52 34.99
C LYS A 4 -39.36 0.27 34.63
N LEU A 5 -38.29 0.14 35.42
CA LEU A 5 -36.98 0.77 35.15
C LEU A 5 -36.17 0.02 34.09
N LEU A 6 -36.33 -1.31 33.98
CA LEU A 6 -35.69 -2.10 32.93
C LEU A 6 -36.34 -1.86 31.54
N SER A 7 -37.63 -1.51 31.51
CA SER A 7 -38.37 -1.24 30.27
C SER A 7 -38.03 0.11 29.65
N LEU A 8 -37.52 1.08 30.42
CA LEU A 8 -37.11 2.40 29.89
C LEU A 8 -35.71 2.35 29.27
N ALA A 9 -34.82 1.49 29.79
CA ALA A 9 -33.47 1.29 29.25
C ALA A 9 -33.48 0.53 27.90
N LEU A 10 -34.46 -0.36 27.69
CA LEU A 10 -34.64 -1.06 26.42
C LEU A 10 -35.32 -0.21 25.33
N PHE A 11 -36.03 0.87 25.69
CA PHE A 11 -36.68 1.74 24.71
C PHE A 11 -35.73 2.82 24.14
N LEU A 12 -34.67 3.21 24.87
CA LEU A 12 -33.66 4.14 24.34
C LEU A 12 -32.62 3.47 23.42
N CYS A 13 -32.48 2.14 23.43
CA CYS A 13 -31.62 1.42 22.48
C CYS A 13 -32.25 1.21 21.09
N ALA A 14 -33.56 1.45 20.93
CA ALA A 14 -34.27 1.23 19.66
C ALA A 14 -34.28 2.45 18.71
N LEU A 15 -33.66 3.58 19.09
CA LEU A 15 -33.62 4.82 18.29
C LEU A 15 -32.25 5.12 17.64
N ALA A 16 -31.29 4.21 17.76
CA ALA A 16 -29.95 4.35 17.15
C ALA A 16 -29.70 3.42 15.95
N GLY A 17 -30.77 2.88 15.33
CA GLY A 17 -30.69 1.94 14.21
C GLY A 17 -31.52 2.34 13.01
N SER A 18 -31.00 3.25 12.17
CA SER A 18 -31.15 3.22 10.70
C SER A 18 -30.75 4.56 10.09
N THR A 19 -29.49 4.68 9.68
CA THR A 19 -29.12 5.43 8.47
C THR A 19 -27.99 4.67 7.78
N ALA A 20 -28.34 3.57 7.13
CA ALA A 20 -27.48 2.97 6.12
C ALA A 20 -27.43 3.95 4.93
N PHE A 21 -26.38 4.77 4.88
CA PHE A 21 -26.09 5.60 3.72
C PHE A 21 -25.39 4.73 2.67
N THR A 22 -26.19 4.07 1.84
CA THR A 22 -25.72 3.41 0.62
C THR A 22 -25.39 4.47 -0.43
N VAL A 23 -24.10 4.68 -0.69
CA VAL A 23 -23.63 5.46 -1.85
C VAL A 23 -23.75 4.57 -3.09
N ASP A 24 -24.79 4.79 -3.87
CA ASP A 24 -24.97 4.22 -5.20
C ASP A 24 -24.04 4.96 -6.18
N THR A 25 -22.90 4.33 -6.50
CA THR A 25 -22.03 4.71 -7.62
C THR A 25 -22.65 4.24 -8.94
N SER A 26 -23.75 4.87 -9.34
CA SER A 26 -24.32 4.69 -10.66
C SER A 26 -23.73 5.68 -11.67
N ARG A 27 -22.92 5.11 -12.56
CA ARG A 27 -22.47 5.68 -13.84
C ARG A 27 -23.62 6.42 -14.54
N ARG A 28 -23.43 7.71 -14.84
CA ARG A 28 -24.02 8.34 -16.02
C ARG A 28 -22.93 8.97 -16.87
N ARG A 29 -22.54 8.23 -17.90
CA ARG A 29 -21.93 8.77 -19.12
C ARG A 29 -22.97 9.71 -19.75
N LEU A 30 -22.68 11.00 -19.77
CA LEU A 30 -23.34 11.93 -20.68
C LEU A 30 -22.40 12.12 -21.88
N SER A 31 -22.66 11.31 -22.91
CA SER A 31 -22.21 11.54 -24.27
C SER A 31 -22.97 12.74 -24.84
N LEU A 32 -22.30 13.87 -24.98
CA LEU A 32 -22.74 14.93 -25.88
C LEU A 32 -21.79 14.96 -27.07
N ASN A 33 -22.16 14.18 -28.09
CA ASN A 33 -21.84 14.49 -29.47
C ASN A 33 -22.55 15.80 -29.80
N LEU A 34 -21.81 16.85 -30.17
CA LEU A 34 -22.37 17.85 -31.05
C LEU A 34 -21.37 18.19 -32.15
N ASN A 35 -21.86 17.97 -33.35
CA ASN A 35 -21.20 18.05 -34.62
C ASN A 35 -20.86 19.50 -34.98
N VAL A 36 -19.78 19.62 -35.75
CA VAL A 36 -19.15 20.81 -36.33
C VAL A 36 -20.11 21.56 -37.28
N PRO A 37 -19.93 22.88 -37.47
CA PRO A 37 -19.74 23.34 -38.85
C PRO A 37 -18.48 24.19 -39.06
N THR A 38 -17.91 23.97 -40.24
CA THR A 38 -16.69 24.52 -40.83
C THR A 38 -16.87 25.96 -41.35
N ALA A 39 -15.72 26.65 -41.51
CA ALA A 39 -15.41 27.91 -42.22
C ALA A 39 -15.22 29.13 -41.28
N ALA A 40 -14.18 29.97 -41.35
CA ALA A 40 -13.10 30.16 -42.31
C ALA A 40 -11.89 30.91 -41.66
N THR A 41 -10.71 30.68 -42.23
CA THR A 41 -9.55 31.59 -42.46
C THR A 41 -9.36 32.86 -41.59
N ALA A 42 -8.25 32.94 -40.81
CA ALA A 42 -7.26 34.04 -40.87
C ALA A 42 -6.14 33.99 -39.79
N SER A 43 -4.88 33.90 -40.27
CA SER A 43 -3.60 34.47 -39.77
C SER A 43 -3.00 34.09 -38.38
N PRO A 44 -1.70 33.72 -38.30
CA PRO A 44 -1.01 33.42 -37.04
C PRO A 44 -0.45 34.70 -36.40
N ARG A 45 -1.11 35.20 -35.35
CA ARG A 45 -0.56 36.29 -34.52
C ARG A 45 0.36 35.70 -33.44
N ARG A 46 1.68 35.83 -33.64
CA ARG A 46 2.73 35.66 -32.62
C ARG A 46 2.30 36.38 -31.32
N ARG A 47 2.16 35.63 -30.22
CA ARG A 47 2.11 36.19 -28.86
C ARG A 47 3.51 36.11 -28.25
N PRO A 48 3.97 37.18 -27.59
CA PRO A 48 5.26 37.17 -26.90
C PRO A 48 5.23 36.19 -25.73
N THR A 49 6.26 35.35 -25.65
CA THR A 49 6.59 34.50 -24.52
C THR A 49 6.85 35.36 -23.29
N THR A 50 5.90 35.40 -22.38
CA THR A 50 6.17 35.77 -20.99
C THR A 50 6.89 34.60 -20.35
N GLU A 51 8.20 34.72 -20.16
CA GLU A 51 8.98 33.86 -19.29
C GLU A 51 8.45 34.03 -17.86
N LEU A 52 7.51 33.16 -17.48
CA LEU A 52 7.23 32.92 -16.08
C LEU A 52 8.34 32.02 -15.56
N ASN A 53 9.33 32.69 -14.97
CA ASN A 53 10.32 32.13 -14.08
C ASN A 53 9.57 31.41 -12.94
N GLN A 54 9.19 30.14 -13.15
CA GLN A 54 8.74 29.25 -12.10
C GLN A 54 9.97 28.85 -11.30
N GLU A 55 10.35 29.74 -10.39
CA GLU A 55 10.93 29.28 -9.14
C GLU A 55 9.89 28.37 -8.49
N ASP A 56 10.11 27.06 -8.63
CA ASP A 56 9.45 26.01 -7.86
C ASP A 56 9.81 26.18 -6.38
N LYS A 57 9.24 27.21 -5.75
CA LYS A 57 9.06 27.26 -4.30
C LYS A 57 8.11 26.12 -3.98
N LYS A 58 8.70 24.98 -3.57
CA LYS A 58 8.06 23.92 -2.79
C LYS A 58 7.08 24.57 -1.82
N ARG A 59 5.81 24.63 -2.19
CA ARG A 59 4.72 24.89 -1.26
C ARG A 59 4.61 23.64 -0.40
N SER A 60 5.42 23.57 0.65
CA SER A 60 5.20 22.67 1.78
C SER A 60 3.99 23.18 2.58
N GLY A 61 2.83 23.26 1.92
CA GLY A 61 1.54 23.54 2.54
C GLY A 61 0.89 22.23 3.00
N GLY A 62 1.66 21.37 3.66
CA GLY A 62 1.08 20.24 4.37
C GLY A 62 0.57 20.75 5.70
N PHE A 63 -0.70 20.51 6.01
CA PHE A 63 -1.20 20.69 7.38
C PHE A 63 -0.26 19.97 8.34
N ASP A 64 0.00 20.60 9.50
CA ASP A 64 0.81 19.99 10.54
C ASP A 64 0.29 18.57 10.84
N LYS A 65 1.18 17.62 11.07
CA LYS A 65 0.83 16.19 11.26
C LYS A 65 -0.13 16.03 12.44
N GLY A 66 0.07 16.83 13.50
CA GLY A 66 -0.84 16.87 14.64
C GLY A 66 -2.23 17.35 14.26
N VAL A 67 -2.33 18.39 13.42
CA VAL A 67 -3.61 18.92 12.95
C VAL A 67 -4.29 17.93 12.00
N SER A 68 -3.54 17.31 11.09
CA SER A 68 -4.06 16.32 10.13
C SER A 68 -4.59 15.07 10.83
N ASN A 69 -3.86 14.55 11.80
CA ASN A 69 -4.29 13.39 12.58
C ASN A 69 -5.52 13.74 13.43
N LYS A 70 -5.56 14.93 14.02
CA LYS A 70 -6.72 15.41 14.78
C LYS A 70 -7.97 15.59 13.90
N LEU A 71 -7.81 16.10 12.67
CA LEU A 71 -8.91 16.19 11.70
C LEU A 71 -9.41 14.81 11.26
N LEU A 72 -8.50 13.84 11.10
CA LEU A 72 -8.87 12.46 10.82
C LEU A 72 -9.60 11.82 12.01
N GLU A 73 -9.13 12.06 13.23
CA GLU A 73 -9.80 11.61 14.45
C GLU A 73 -11.20 12.23 14.61
N GLU A 74 -11.36 13.52 14.32
CA GLU A 74 -12.66 14.21 14.33
C GLU A 74 -13.61 13.69 13.23
N THR A 75 -13.06 13.27 12.08
CA THR A 75 -13.84 12.66 11.00
C THR A 75 -14.31 11.25 11.37
N VAL A 76 -13.49 10.48 12.10
CA VAL A 76 -13.82 9.09 12.48
C VAL A 76 -14.68 9.03 13.74
N ALA A 77 -14.55 9.99 14.65
CA ALA A 77 -15.38 10.13 15.85
C ALA A 77 -16.08 11.51 15.86
N PRO A 78 -17.08 11.70 14.97
CA PRO A 78 -17.79 12.97 14.88
C PRO A 78 -18.36 13.35 16.25
N TRP A 79 -18.08 14.59 16.65
CA TRP A 79 -18.68 15.27 17.81
C TRP A 79 -18.18 14.76 19.16
N ARG A 80 -17.10 13.96 19.20
CA ARG A 80 -16.44 13.52 20.46
C ARG A 80 -16.07 14.69 21.37
N GLY A 81 -15.42 15.72 20.83
CA GLY A 81 -15.05 16.91 21.59
C GLY A 81 -16.26 17.63 22.18
N LEU A 82 -17.38 17.68 21.45
CA LEU A 82 -18.64 18.23 21.93
C LEU A 82 -19.24 17.38 23.06
N ARG A 83 -19.26 16.05 22.93
CA ARG A 83 -19.77 15.15 23.98
C ARG A 83 -18.95 15.22 25.26
N LEU A 84 -17.61 15.20 25.16
CA LEU A 84 -16.72 15.39 26.29
C LEU A 84 -16.89 16.75 26.97
N PHE A 85 -17.06 17.81 26.18
CA PHE A 85 -17.39 19.13 26.70
C PHE A 85 -18.73 19.13 27.45
N LEU A 86 -19.77 18.51 26.89
CA LEU A 86 -21.08 18.39 27.53
C LEU A 86 -21.00 17.56 28.82
N TYR A 87 -20.26 16.45 28.85
CA TYR A 87 -20.05 15.67 30.07
C TYR A 87 -19.33 16.48 31.14
N GLY A 88 -18.27 17.22 30.78
CA GLY A 88 -17.54 18.08 31.70
C GLY A 88 -18.39 19.23 32.24
N ALA A 89 -19.14 19.91 31.37
CA ALA A 89 -20.03 21.01 31.75
C ALA A 89 -21.21 20.55 32.61
N ALA A 90 -21.82 19.41 32.28
CA ALA A 90 -22.91 18.85 33.07
C ALA A 90 -22.42 18.33 34.43
N ALA A 91 -21.27 17.67 34.48
CA ALA A 91 -20.65 17.23 35.73
C ALA A 91 -20.25 18.41 36.62
N SER A 92 -19.65 19.47 36.07
CA SER A 92 -19.26 20.65 36.85
C SER A 92 -20.48 21.40 37.40
N GLY A 93 -21.53 21.55 36.58
CA GLY A 93 -22.80 22.14 37.02
C GLY A 93 -23.47 21.33 38.15
N ALA A 94 -23.54 20.00 37.99
CA ALA A 94 -24.09 19.11 39.02
C ALA A 94 -23.23 19.12 40.30
N PHE A 95 -21.92 19.21 40.18
CA PHE A 95 -21.00 19.30 41.33
C PHE A 95 -21.20 20.59 42.12
N VAL A 96 -21.23 21.74 41.44
CA VAL A 96 -21.47 23.05 42.07
C VAL A 96 -22.85 23.09 42.72
N SER A 97 -23.89 22.63 42.02
CA SER A 97 -25.25 22.47 42.56
C SER A 97 -25.28 21.56 43.80
N GLY A 98 -24.52 20.46 43.75
CA GLY A 98 -24.34 19.54 44.88
C GLY A 98 -23.68 20.19 46.09
N MET A 99 -22.69 21.07 45.89
CA MET A 99 -22.07 21.82 46.98
C MET A 99 -23.06 22.80 47.65
N PHE A 100 -23.87 23.51 46.86
CA PHE A 100 -24.90 24.40 47.38
C PHE A 100 -26.02 23.65 48.12
N THR A 101 -26.43 22.49 47.59
CA THR A 101 -27.43 21.64 48.25
C THR A 101 -26.85 21.03 49.53
N GLY A 102 -25.59 20.59 49.50
CA GLY A 102 -24.92 19.98 50.64
C GLY A 102 -24.70 20.96 51.79
N SER A 103 -24.38 22.22 51.51
CA SER A 103 -24.31 23.25 52.55
C SER A 103 -25.67 23.54 53.18
N GLY A 104 -26.76 23.50 52.39
CA GLY A 104 -28.15 23.54 52.89
C GLY A 104 -28.46 22.41 53.86
N VAL A 105 -28.17 21.16 53.47
CA VAL A 105 -28.38 19.97 54.29
C VAL A 105 -27.62 20.04 55.61
N ILE A 106 -26.34 20.45 55.57
CA ILE A 106 -25.50 20.58 56.77
C ILE A 106 -26.06 21.66 57.72
N ALA A 107 -26.52 22.79 57.19
CA ALA A 107 -27.09 23.86 57.99
C ALA A 107 -28.43 23.46 58.63
N ALA A 108 -29.27 22.73 57.91
CA ALA A 108 -30.55 22.21 58.41
C ALA A 108 -30.34 21.14 59.51
N MET A 109 -29.38 20.23 59.33
CA MET A 109 -29.00 19.25 60.36
C MET A 109 -28.42 19.90 61.63
N GLY A 110 -27.80 21.07 61.49
CA GLY A 110 -27.25 21.84 62.62
C GLY A 110 -28.28 22.67 63.39
N GLY A 111 -29.56 22.60 63.03
CA GLY A 111 -30.63 23.40 63.68
C GLY A 111 -30.56 24.89 63.37
N VAL A 112 -29.82 25.29 62.32
CA VAL A 112 -29.70 26.70 61.90
C VAL A 112 -30.90 27.11 61.04
N ARG A 113 -31.58 26.14 60.41
CA ARG A 113 -32.72 26.34 59.50
C ARG A 113 -33.75 25.24 59.73
N ASP A 114 -34.87 25.57 60.34
CA ASP A 114 -36.00 24.65 60.59
C ASP A 114 -37.03 24.64 59.43
N ASP A 115 -36.84 25.50 58.44
CA ASP A 115 -37.73 25.67 57.27
C ASP A 115 -37.39 24.72 56.10
N VAL A 116 -36.35 23.91 56.24
CA VAL A 116 -35.77 23.10 55.17
C VAL A 116 -36.27 21.65 55.22
N ASP A 117 -36.85 21.17 54.12
CA ASP A 117 -37.21 19.76 53.97
C ASP A 117 -35.97 18.90 53.67
N LEU A 118 -35.41 18.31 54.74
CA LEU A 118 -34.24 17.43 54.68
C LEU A 118 -34.41 16.25 53.71
N ASN A 119 -35.63 15.74 53.53
CA ASN A 119 -35.86 14.61 52.64
C ASN A 119 -35.73 15.05 51.17
N ALA A 120 -36.31 16.20 50.82
CA ALA A 120 -36.17 16.78 49.48
C ALA A 120 -34.71 17.16 49.17
N GLU A 121 -34.00 17.77 50.13
CA GLU A 121 -32.60 18.14 49.94
C GLU A 121 -31.66 16.93 49.83
N TYR A 122 -31.89 15.87 50.60
CA TYR A 122 -31.10 14.64 50.50
C TYR A 122 -31.27 13.96 49.13
N VAL A 123 -32.51 13.93 48.61
CA VAL A 123 -32.77 13.42 47.26
C VAL A 123 -32.08 14.27 46.20
N ASN A 124 -32.13 15.60 46.30
CA ASN A 124 -31.44 16.51 45.38
C ASN A 124 -29.90 16.36 45.44
N LEU A 125 -29.35 16.18 46.64
CA LEU A 125 -27.93 15.92 46.85
C LEU A 125 -27.49 14.61 46.18
N ALA A 126 -28.27 13.54 46.38
CA ALA A 126 -28.02 12.24 45.77
C ALA A 126 -28.10 12.29 44.24
N ILE A 127 -29.05 13.05 43.68
CA ILE A 127 -29.17 13.25 42.23
C ILE A 127 -27.95 13.99 41.69
N ASN A 128 -27.51 15.07 42.34
CA ASN A 128 -26.36 15.86 41.90
C ASN A 128 -25.06 15.02 41.89
N PHE A 129 -24.75 14.30 42.97
CA PHE A 129 -23.55 13.44 43.01
C PHE A 129 -23.69 12.20 42.11
N GLY A 130 -24.90 11.65 41.96
CA GLY A 130 -25.18 10.58 41.00
C GLY A 130 -24.94 11.00 39.55
N ALA A 131 -25.33 12.23 39.19
CA ALA A 131 -25.06 12.79 37.87
C ALA A 131 -23.56 13.00 37.63
N VAL A 132 -22.82 13.53 38.61
CA VAL A 132 -21.35 13.68 38.54
C VAL A 132 -20.68 12.32 38.27
N LEU A 133 -21.06 11.29 39.03
CA LEU A 133 -20.51 9.95 38.86
C LEU A 133 -20.84 9.36 37.49
N LEU A 134 -22.09 9.50 37.03
CA LEU A 134 -22.51 9.03 35.71
C LEU A 134 -21.72 9.70 34.58
N PHE A 135 -21.59 11.03 34.61
CA PHE A 135 -20.84 11.76 33.59
C PHE A 135 -19.33 11.48 33.64
N ALA A 136 -18.77 11.24 34.82
CA ALA A 136 -17.38 10.81 34.95
C ALA A 136 -17.14 9.44 34.30
N VAL A 137 -18.05 8.47 34.50
CA VAL A 137 -17.98 7.15 33.85
C VAL A 137 -18.13 7.27 32.33
N LEU A 138 -19.09 8.05 31.85
CA LEU A 138 -19.29 8.27 30.42
C LEU A 138 -18.09 8.97 29.76
N ALA A 139 -17.52 9.98 30.41
CA ALA A 139 -16.32 10.65 29.93
C ALA A 139 -15.12 9.69 29.86
N LYS A 140 -14.93 8.84 30.87
CA LYS A 140 -13.87 7.83 30.87
C LYS A 140 -14.02 6.85 29.70
N LEU A 141 -15.22 6.31 29.48
CA LEU A 141 -15.49 5.38 28.38
C LEU A 141 -15.24 6.03 27.00
N ASP A 142 -15.56 7.32 26.82
CA ASP A 142 -15.34 8.02 25.55
C ASP A 142 -13.85 8.40 25.34
N LEU A 143 -13.09 8.61 26.42
CA LEU A 143 -11.63 8.78 26.37
C LEU A 143 -10.91 7.49 26.00
N ASP A 144 -11.27 6.36 26.64
CA ASP A 144 -10.65 5.06 26.38
C ASP A 144 -10.87 4.62 24.93
N LYS A 145 -12.10 4.77 24.40
CA LYS A 145 -12.40 4.51 22.98
C LYS A 145 -11.66 5.46 22.03
N GLY A 146 -11.44 6.71 22.46
CA GLY A 146 -10.64 7.67 21.69
C GLY A 146 -9.18 7.24 21.58
N ALA A 147 -8.59 6.75 22.68
CA ALA A 147 -7.20 6.32 22.73
C ALA A 147 -6.93 5.07 21.88
N GLU A 148 -7.84 4.09 21.90
CA GLU A 148 -7.76 2.90 21.04
C GLU A 148 -7.83 3.28 19.56
N LEU A 149 -8.73 4.20 19.21
CA LEU A 149 -8.88 4.65 17.83
C LEU A 149 -7.64 5.40 17.34
N SER A 150 -7.08 6.32 18.14
CA SER A 150 -5.85 7.04 17.79
C SER A 150 -4.67 6.09 17.57
N ALA A 151 -4.52 5.06 18.41
CA ALA A 151 -3.48 4.04 18.24
C ALA A 151 -3.64 3.28 16.91
N SER A 152 -4.87 2.90 16.55
CA SER A 152 -5.15 2.23 15.27
C SER A 152 -4.92 3.12 14.05
N ILE A 153 -5.16 4.43 14.17
CA ILE A 153 -4.92 5.42 13.11
C ILE A 153 -3.41 5.63 12.95
N GLU A 154 -2.68 5.80 14.05
CA GLU A 154 -1.23 5.95 14.04
C GLU A 154 -0.56 4.74 13.39
N GLU A 155 -0.93 3.51 13.76
CA GLU A 155 -0.42 2.29 13.14
C GLU A 155 -0.72 2.24 11.62
N LYS A 156 -1.92 2.65 11.20
CA LYS A 156 -2.27 2.76 9.77
C LYS A 156 -1.46 3.82 9.05
N VAL A 157 -1.18 4.96 9.69
CA VAL A 157 -0.36 6.05 9.13
C VAL A 157 1.10 5.60 9.00
N GLU A 158 1.64 4.92 10.01
CA GLU A 158 3.00 4.38 9.97
C GLU A 158 3.15 3.32 8.87
N ARG A 159 2.20 2.38 8.76
CA ARG A 159 2.19 1.39 7.68
C ARG A 159 2.15 2.07 6.31
N LYS A 160 1.26 3.05 6.11
CA LYS A 160 1.21 3.82 4.86
C LYS A 160 2.51 4.56 4.57
N LYS A 161 3.18 5.11 5.60
CA LYS A 161 4.48 5.78 5.47
C LYS A 161 5.57 4.79 5.06
N LYS A 162 5.65 3.63 5.70
CA LYS A 162 6.58 2.55 5.35
C LYS A 162 6.38 2.11 3.89
N ILE A 163 5.14 1.82 3.50
CA ILE A 163 4.78 1.45 2.12
C ILE A 163 5.18 2.55 1.13
N LYS A 164 4.92 3.83 1.44
CA LYS A 164 5.26 4.96 0.57
C LYS A 164 6.78 5.11 0.41
N ASN A 165 7.54 4.98 1.49
CA ASN A 165 9.00 5.03 1.44
C ASN A 165 9.57 3.86 0.63
N MET A 166 9.06 2.65 0.87
CA MET A 166 9.41 1.46 0.11
C MET A 166 9.06 1.59 -1.37
N THR A 167 7.91 2.18 -1.71
CA THR A 167 7.53 2.42 -3.12
C THR A 167 8.46 3.45 -3.78
N LYS A 168 8.94 4.44 -3.03
CA LYS A 168 9.93 5.39 -3.55
C LYS A 168 11.27 4.74 -3.83
N SER A 169 11.80 3.96 -2.86
CA SER A 169 13.06 3.24 -3.05
C SER A 169 12.94 2.24 -4.21
N MET A 170 11.81 1.53 -4.33
CA MET A 170 11.54 0.63 -5.46
C MET A 170 11.56 1.36 -6.81
N ARG A 171 10.96 2.56 -6.91
CA ARG A 171 10.99 3.36 -8.15
C ARG A 171 12.39 3.89 -8.49
N GLU A 172 13.20 4.18 -7.47
CA GLU A 172 14.58 4.60 -7.67
C GLU A 172 15.43 3.44 -8.18
N ARG A 173 15.23 2.24 -7.62
CA ARG A 173 15.84 1.00 -8.13
C ARG A 173 15.42 0.68 -9.55
N GLU A 174 14.16 0.89 -9.92
CA GLU A 174 13.70 0.72 -11.31
C GLU A 174 14.44 1.65 -12.29
N ARG A 175 14.88 2.83 -11.85
CA ARG A 175 15.71 3.72 -12.66
C ARG A 175 17.14 3.22 -12.76
N GLN A 176 17.73 2.82 -11.63
CA GLN A 176 19.08 2.24 -11.61
C GLN A 176 19.19 1.01 -12.52
N LEU A 177 18.16 0.16 -12.54
CA LEU A 177 18.11 -1.02 -13.40
C LEU A 177 18.25 -0.67 -14.89
N ARG A 178 17.76 0.49 -15.35
CA ARG A 178 17.86 0.89 -16.76
C ARG A 178 19.30 1.18 -17.19
N ASP A 179 20.14 1.58 -16.25
CA ASP A 179 21.54 1.95 -16.51
C ASP A 179 22.48 0.72 -16.45
N LEU A 180 22.01 -0.42 -15.92
CA LEU A 180 22.79 -1.65 -15.84
C LEU A 180 23.01 -2.28 -17.23
N SER A 181 24.21 -2.81 -17.46
CA SER A 181 24.60 -3.49 -18.69
C SER A 181 24.28 -4.98 -18.67
N LEU A 182 23.92 -5.52 -19.84
CA LEU A 182 23.73 -6.94 -20.09
C LEU A 182 24.50 -7.38 -21.33
N ASN A 183 25.09 -8.57 -21.29
CA ASN A 183 25.60 -9.25 -22.46
C ASN A 183 24.51 -10.14 -23.06
N VAL A 184 24.12 -9.84 -24.30
CA VAL A 184 23.09 -10.56 -25.05
C VAL A 184 23.74 -11.26 -26.25
N ARG A 185 23.32 -12.49 -26.52
CA ARG A 185 23.74 -13.25 -27.71
C ARG A 185 22.92 -12.81 -28.91
N VAL A 186 23.58 -12.29 -29.95
CA VAL A 186 22.88 -11.71 -31.13
C VAL A 186 22.91 -12.63 -32.35
N THR A 187 23.91 -13.51 -32.44
CA THR A 187 24.11 -14.46 -33.55
C THR A 187 24.04 -15.91 -33.07
N GLU A 188 23.69 -16.82 -33.98
CA GLU A 188 23.71 -18.27 -33.72
C GLU A 188 25.13 -18.78 -33.38
N ASP A 189 26.16 -18.08 -33.87
CA ASP A 189 27.57 -18.31 -33.57
C ASP A 189 27.99 -17.90 -32.14
N GLY A 190 27.08 -17.28 -31.39
CA GLY A 190 27.27 -16.96 -29.97
C GLY A 190 28.00 -15.65 -29.69
N GLU A 191 28.10 -14.72 -30.65
CA GLU A 191 28.69 -13.40 -30.36
C GLU A 191 27.87 -12.65 -29.31
N LEU A 192 28.55 -12.24 -28.24
CA LEU A 192 28.00 -11.44 -27.16
C LEU A 192 28.13 -9.96 -27.49
N ARG A 193 27.03 -9.21 -27.32
CA ARG A 193 27.03 -7.74 -27.35
C ARG A 193 26.57 -7.19 -26.04
N GLU A 194 27.32 -6.23 -25.52
CA GLU A 194 26.95 -5.48 -24.33
C GLU A 194 25.94 -4.38 -24.70
N ALA A 195 24.85 -4.30 -23.95
CA ALA A 195 23.90 -3.20 -24.04
C ALA A 195 23.25 -2.91 -22.69
N PRO A 196 22.95 -1.62 -22.40
CA PRO A 196 22.22 -1.28 -21.20
C PRO A 196 20.76 -1.74 -21.29
N VAL A 197 20.20 -2.16 -20.15
CA VAL A 197 18.81 -2.63 -20.01
C VAL A 197 17.82 -1.65 -20.61
N GLY A 198 18.00 -0.34 -20.37
CA GLY A 198 17.13 0.69 -20.91
C GLY A 198 17.07 0.69 -22.44
N VAL A 199 18.19 0.42 -23.11
CA VAL A 199 18.23 0.36 -24.59
C VAL A 199 17.56 -0.91 -25.10
N MET A 200 17.70 -2.03 -24.40
CA MET A 200 17.02 -3.30 -24.75
C MET A 200 15.50 -3.18 -24.60
N GLN A 201 15.05 -2.51 -23.56
CA GLN A 201 13.63 -2.23 -23.33
C GLN A 201 13.07 -1.24 -24.37
N ASP A 202 13.71 -0.09 -24.54
CA ASP A 202 13.16 0.99 -25.36
C ASP A 202 13.29 0.71 -26.88
N LYS A 203 14.40 0.10 -27.34
CA LYS A 203 14.65 -0.15 -28.78
C LYS A 203 14.24 -1.55 -29.22
N ALA A 204 14.62 -2.57 -28.45
CA ALA A 204 14.36 -3.96 -28.82
C ALA A 204 13.01 -4.47 -28.29
N LYS A 205 12.29 -3.66 -27.49
CA LYS A 205 11.00 -4.00 -26.86
C LYS A 205 11.05 -5.33 -26.09
N GLN A 206 12.21 -5.63 -25.51
CA GLN A 206 12.43 -6.87 -24.79
C GLN A 206 11.87 -6.79 -23.37
N HIS A 207 11.21 -7.86 -22.96
CA HIS A 207 10.80 -8.10 -21.58
C HIS A 207 11.94 -8.73 -20.81
N ILE A 208 12.12 -8.39 -19.53
CA ILE A 208 13.22 -8.91 -18.73
C ILE A 208 12.68 -9.65 -17.52
N ILE A 209 13.13 -10.88 -17.34
CA ILE A 209 12.89 -11.66 -16.12
C ILE A 209 14.24 -11.89 -15.45
N LEU A 210 14.49 -11.17 -14.38
CA LEU A 210 15.69 -11.29 -13.58
C LEU A 210 15.48 -12.32 -12.47
N VAL A 211 16.37 -13.30 -12.38
CA VAL A 211 16.35 -14.35 -11.35
C VAL A 211 17.66 -14.28 -10.59
N ALA A 212 17.59 -13.90 -9.31
CA ALA A 212 18.75 -13.75 -8.46
C ALA A 212 18.68 -14.71 -7.27
N GLY A 213 19.75 -15.43 -6.97
CA GLY A 213 19.76 -16.38 -5.86
C GLY A 213 20.92 -17.38 -5.93
N PRO A 214 20.92 -18.40 -5.05
CA PRO A 214 21.95 -19.42 -5.08
C PRO A 214 21.88 -20.22 -6.39
N GLY A 215 23.01 -20.77 -6.84
CA GLY A 215 23.07 -21.50 -8.12
C GLY A 215 22.12 -22.68 -8.26
N ARG A 216 21.56 -23.21 -7.17
CA ARG A 216 20.47 -24.21 -7.22
C ARG A 216 19.16 -23.59 -7.72
N ALA A 217 18.78 -22.42 -7.22
CA ALA A 217 17.57 -21.71 -7.61
C ALA A 217 17.64 -21.26 -9.08
N ILE A 218 18.80 -20.77 -9.51
CA ILE A 218 19.04 -20.37 -10.90
C ILE A 218 18.93 -21.54 -11.86
N ARG A 219 19.54 -22.68 -11.54
CA ARG A 219 19.45 -23.88 -12.39
C ARG A 219 18.02 -24.39 -12.52
N ASP A 220 17.24 -24.39 -11.44
CA ASP A 220 15.82 -24.77 -11.51
C ASP A 220 15.02 -23.77 -12.36
N ALA A 221 15.30 -22.47 -12.20
CA ALA A 221 14.68 -21.42 -13.00
C ALA A 221 14.99 -21.60 -14.50
N LEU A 222 16.28 -21.72 -14.89
CA LEU A 222 16.68 -21.88 -16.28
C LEU A 222 16.12 -23.16 -16.93
N ARG A 223 16.05 -24.27 -16.18
CA ARG A 223 15.38 -25.49 -16.65
C ARG A 223 13.88 -25.26 -16.89
N GLY A 224 13.20 -24.57 -15.97
CA GLY A 224 11.79 -24.22 -16.15
C GLY A 224 11.56 -23.27 -17.33
N ALA A 225 12.50 -22.37 -17.58
CA ALA A 225 12.53 -21.47 -18.72
C ALA A 225 12.67 -22.26 -20.04
N GLN A 226 13.55 -23.27 -20.09
CA GLN A 226 13.75 -24.12 -21.27
C GLN A 226 12.47 -24.84 -21.72
N LEU A 227 11.61 -25.23 -20.78
CA LEU A 227 10.31 -25.84 -21.09
C LEU A 227 9.35 -24.87 -21.79
N ASN A 228 9.55 -23.56 -21.67
CA ASN A 228 8.73 -22.49 -22.24
C ASN A 228 9.43 -21.72 -23.38
N LYS A 229 10.49 -22.29 -23.97
CA LYS A 229 11.33 -21.63 -25.00
C LYS A 229 10.53 -21.01 -26.16
N VAL A 230 9.44 -21.65 -26.57
CA VAL A 230 8.59 -21.20 -27.68
C VAL A 230 7.93 -19.87 -27.34
N ASN A 231 7.44 -19.73 -26.10
CA ASN A 231 6.78 -18.53 -25.64
C ASN A 231 7.76 -17.35 -25.53
N PHE A 232 8.99 -17.59 -25.09
CA PHE A 232 10.00 -16.53 -24.97
C PHE A 232 10.42 -15.93 -26.32
N ALA A 233 10.53 -16.78 -27.35
CA ALA A 233 10.80 -16.30 -28.70
C ALA A 233 9.64 -15.48 -29.26
N MET A 234 8.38 -15.86 -28.99
CA MET A 234 7.20 -15.12 -29.45
C MET A 234 6.99 -13.79 -28.71
N THR A 235 7.36 -13.73 -27.43
CA THR A 235 7.11 -12.59 -26.54
C THR A 235 8.33 -11.72 -26.27
N ASN A 236 9.46 -11.97 -26.95
CA ASN A 236 10.73 -11.24 -26.77
C ASN A 236 11.15 -11.15 -25.29
N ILE A 237 11.12 -12.27 -24.59
CA ILE A 237 11.53 -12.36 -23.17
C ILE A 237 13.01 -12.71 -23.07
N LEU A 238 13.71 -11.95 -22.23
CA LEU A 238 15.11 -12.13 -21.85
C LEU A 238 15.18 -12.54 -20.38
N VAL A 239 15.87 -13.63 -20.08
CA VAL A 239 16.10 -14.13 -18.73
C VAL A 239 17.51 -13.75 -18.29
N VAL A 240 17.62 -13.05 -17.16
CA VAL A 240 18.91 -12.63 -16.58
C VAL A 240 19.15 -13.40 -15.29
N PRO A 241 20.02 -14.44 -15.29
CA PRO A 241 20.40 -15.12 -14.07
C PRO A 241 21.53 -14.38 -13.33
N TYR A 242 21.35 -14.14 -12.04
CA TYR A 242 22.38 -13.55 -11.16
C TYR A 242 22.65 -14.43 -9.94
N GLU A 243 23.76 -15.17 -9.96
CA GLU A 243 24.17 -16.02 -8.84
C GLU A 243 24.67 -15.20 -7.66
N THR A 244 24.08 -15.42 -6.48
CA THR A 244 24.43 -14.76 -5.24
C THR A 244 25.33 -15.68 -4.38
N GLY A 245 26.30 -15.09 -3.67
CA GLY A 245 27.23 -15.84 -2.82
C GLY A 245 28.45 -16.44 -3.54
N VAL A 246 28.72 -16.02 -4.79
CA VAL A 246 29.95 -16.35 -5.53
C VAL A 246 30.68 -15.04 -5.83
N ASP A 247 31.96 -14.96 -5.50
CA ASP A 247 32.79 -13.78 -5.79
C ASP A 247 32.80 -13.47 -7.29
N GLU A 248 32.67 -12.19 -7.65
CA GLU A 248 32.63 -11.72 -9.04
C GLU A 248 33.86 -12.18 -9.84
N VAL A 249 35.01 -12.32 -9.17
CA VAL A 249 36.26 -12.84 -9.75
C VAL A 249 36.12 -14.31 -10.17
N VAL A 250 35.48 -15.14 -9.35
CA VAL A 250 35.25 -16.57 -9.66
C VAL A 250 34.20 -16.72 -10.77
N LYS A 251 33.24 -15.80 -10.81
CA LYS A 251 32.20 -15.73 -11.86
C LYS A 251 32.78 -15.33 -13.22
N ALA A 252 33.68 -14.34 -13.26
CA ALA A 252 34.42 -13.93 -14.47
C ALA A 252 35.51 -14.95 -14.88
N SER A 253 35.95 -15.81 -13.96
CA SER A 253 36.92 -16.88 -14.23
C SER A 253 36.29 -18.16 -14.77
N LYS A 254 34.94 -18.25 -14.86
CA LYS A 254 34.29 -19.38 -15.54
C LYS A 254 34.69 -19.32 -17.02
N PRO A 255 35.33 -20.36 -17.58
CA PRO A 255 35.83 -20.32 -18.93
C PRO A 255 34.70 -19.97 -19.91
N ASP A 256 34.93 -18.94 -20.72
CA ASP A 256 34.13 -18.65 -21.91
C ASP A 256 34.48 -19.73 -22.94
N GLY A 257 33.46 -20.45 -23.39
CA GLY A 257 33.60 -21.65 -24.20
C GLY A 257 34.37 -21.39 -25.50
N GLY A 258 35.53 -22.02 -25.63
CA GLY A 258 36.35 -21.99 -26.85
C GLY A 258 37.24 -23.21 -27.07
N GLY A 259 37.08 -24.29 -26.29
CA GLY A 259 37.95 -25.46 -26.39
C GLY A 259 37.23 -26.78 -26.11
N PHE A 260 37.26 -27.68 -27.10
CA PHE A 260 36.93 -29.11 -27.07
C PHE A 260 36.25 -29.62 -25.79
N GLY A 261 34.93 -29.47 -25.70
CA GLY A 261 34.12 -29.92 -24.57
C GLY A 261 33.41 -28.78 -23.85
N ASP A 262 32.44 -28.17 -24.54
CA ASP A 262 31.53 -27.15 -23.97
C ASP A 262 30.93 -27.66 -22.64
N SER A 263 31.42 -27.12 -21.53
CA SER A 263 31.06 -27.56 -20.18
C SER A 263 29.93 -26.70 -19.56
N ARG A 264 29.48 -25.65 -20.27
CA ARG A 264 28.28 -24.89 -19.87
C ARG A 264 27.03 -25.66 -20.33
N PRO A 265 26.09 -25.97 -19.44
CA PRO A 265 24.87 -26.67 -19.82
C PRO A 265 24.10 -25.92 -20.91
N SER A 266 23.48 -26.66 -21.83
CA SER A 266 22.78 -26.08 -22.99
C SER A 266 21.69 -25.07 -22.62
N TYR A 267 21.16 -25.08 -21.40
CA TYR A 267 20.15 -24.14 -20.92
C TYR A 267 20.71 -22.79 -20.46
N GLU A 268 22.02 -22.68 -20.22
CA GLU A 268 22.71 -21.42 -19.89
C GLU A 268 23.16 -20.66 -21.14
N THR A 269 23.24 -21.34 -22.28
CA THR A 269 23.78 -20.80 -23.54
C THR A 269 22.70 -20.41 -24.56
N GLN A 270 21.44 -20.37 -24.15
CA GLN A 270 20.30 -20.07 -25.02
C GLN A 270 20.23 -18.59 -25.39
N ALA A 271 19.66 -18.29 -26.56
CA ALA A 271 19.53 -16.91 -27.08
C ALA A 271 18.67 -15.98 -26.20
N TYR A 272 17.75 -16.55 -25.40
CA TYR A 272 16.92 -15.80 -24.45
C TYR A 272 17.60 -15.60 -23.08
N VAL A 273 18.84 -16.04 -22.89
CA VAL A 273 19.59 -15.84 -21.64
C VAL A 273 20.60 -14.72 -21.83
N ALA A 274 20.57 -13.73 -20.95
CA ALA A 274 21.55 -12.64 -20.93
C ALA A 274 22.38 -12.64 -19.65
N GLU A 275 23.66 -12.36 -19.80
CA GLU A 275 24.60 -12.35 -18.68
C GLU A 275 24.69 -10.93 -18.09
N PRO A 276 24.54 -10.76 -16.77
CA PRO A 276 24.72 -9.46 -16.13
C PRO A 276 26.20 -9.07 -16.14
N VAL A 277 26.51 -7.91 -16.72
CA VAL A 277 27.87 -7.38 -16.88
C VAL A 277 27.94 -5.93 -16.40
N GLY A 278 29.11 -5.52 -15.92
CA GLY A 278 29.34 -4.18 -15.37
C GLY A 278 29.12 -4.08 -13.86
N GLU A 279 29.51 -2.94 -13.32
CA GLU A 279 29.41 -2.62 -11.90
C GLU A 279 27.95 -2.29 -11.51
N GLY A 280 27.59 -2.51 -10.23
CA GLY A 280 26.28 -2.12 -9.68
C GLY A 280 25.21 -3.22 -9.65
N TRP A 281 25.40 -4.34 -10.35
CA TRP A 281 24.49 -5.49 -10.23
C TRP A 281 24.49 -6.06 -8.81
N GLY A 282 25.65 -6.16 -8.15
CA GLY A 282 25.74 -6.65 -6.77
C GLY A 282 24.93 -5.80 -5.79
N GLU A 283 25.11 -4.47 -5.83
CA GLU A 283 24.39 -3.53 -4.97
C GLU A 283 22.87 -3.56 -5.22
N PHE A 284 22.47 -3.59 -6.49
CA PHE A 284 21.07 -3.66 -6.88
C PHE A 284 20.40 -4.95 -6.38
N ILE A 285 21.04 -6.10 -6.60
CA ILE A 285 20.52 -7.39 -6.17
C ILE A 285 20.48 -7.50 -4.65
N GLN A 286 21.52 -7.05 -3.95
CA GLN A 286 21.54 -7.05 -2.49
C GLN A 286 20.40 -6.21 -1.91
N ALA A 287 20.19 -5.00 -2.43
CA ALA A 287 19.08 -4.15 -1.99
C ALA A 287 17.70 -4.75 -2.27
N GLU A 288 17.54 -5.50 -3.37
CA GLU A 288 16.29 -6.19 -3.68
C GLU A 288 16.09 -7.43 -2.79
N MET A 289 17.16 -8.18 -2.49
CA MET A 289 17.12 -9.31 -1.55
C MET A 289 16.82 -8.87 -0.12
N ASP A 290 17.40 -7.75 0.34
CA ASP A 290 17.12 -7.20 1.67
C ASP A 290 15.65 -6.79 1.79
N THR A 291 15.12 -6.12 0.76
CA THR A 291 13.69 -5.73 0.71
C THR A 291 12.80 -6.98 0.69
N ALA A 292 13.19 -8.02 -0.04
CA ALA A 292 12.45 -9.27 -0.08
C ALA A 292 12.52 -10.00 1.27
N ALA A 293 13.66 -9.97 1.96
CA ALA A 293 13.83 -10.57 3.28
C ALA A 293 12.96 -9.89 4.35
N GLU A 294 12.80 -8.57 4.28
CA GLU A 294 11.85 -7.83 5.14
C GLU A 294 10.38 -8.26 4.92
N GLN A 295 10.03 -8.68 3.69
CA GLN A 295 8.65 -9.03 3.33
C GLN A 295 8.32 -10.52 3.52
N ALA A 296 9.25 -11.40 3.17
CA ALA A 296 9.04 -12.85 3.10
C ALA A 296 9.84 -13.64 4.15
N GLY A 297 10.71 -12.98 4.92
CA GLY A 297 11.57 -13.60 5.92
C GLY A 297 12.84 -14.23 5.34
N GLY A 298 13.51 -15.07 6.14
CA GLY A 298 14.84 -15.63 5.82
C GLY A 298 14.88 -16.64 4.67
N THR A 299 13.73 -17.09 4.15
CA THR A 299 13.64 -18.07 3.05
C THR A 299 14.17 -17.52 1.72
N VAL A 300 14.31 -16.20 1.60
CA VAL A 300 14.83 -15.50 0.41
C VAL A 300 16.26 -15.90 0.07
N LEU A 301 17.11 -16.15 1.07
CA LEU A 301 18.51 -16.51 0.86
C LEU A 301 18.65 -17.90 0.22
N GLU A 302 17.72 -18.80 0.49
CA GLU A 302 17.74 -20.18 -0.03
C GLU A 302 17.00 -20.29 -1.37
N GLN A 303 15.90 -19.55 -1.52
CA GLN A 303 14.99 -19.69 -2.66
C GLN A 303 15.28 -18.69 -3.79
N GLY A 304 15.91 -17.55 -3.48
CA GLY A 304 16.16 -16.47 -4.43
C GLY A 304 14.94 -15.57 -4.68
N VAL A 305 15.16 -14.53 -5.50
CA VAL A 305 14.18 -13.52 -5.90
C VAL A 305 14.03 -13.54 -7.42
N ALA A 306 12.80 -13.38 -7.89
CA ALA A 306 12.46 -13.21 -9.28
C ALA A 306 11.78 -11.85 -9.49
N LEU A 307 12.28 -11.08 -10.46
CA LEU A 307 11.79 -9.77 -10.83
C LEU A 307 11.33 -9.79 -12.30
N VAL A 308 10.08 -9.44 -12.53
CA VAL A 308 9.48 -9.43 -13.87
C VAL A 308 9.29 -7.99 -14.31
N ILE A 309 9.98 -7.60 -15.38
CA ILE A 309 9.99 -6.24 -15.90
C ILE A 309 9.44 -6.26 -17.33
N ALA A 310 8.45 -5.43 -17.59
CA ALA A 310 7.90 -5.25 -18.93
C ALA A 310 8.85 -4.45 -19.83
N ASN A 311 8.63 -4.52 -21.14
CA ASN A 311 9.38 -3.76 -22.14
C ASN A 311 9.31 -2.23 -21.98
N ASN A 312 8.35 -1.70 -21.22
CA ASN A 312 8.26 -0.27 -20.87
C ASN A 312 9.11 0.10 -19.63
N GLY A 313 9.85 -0.86 -19.05
CA GLY A 313 10.66 -0.69 -17.85
C GLY A 313 9.88 -0.72 -16.54
N LYS A 314 8.56 -0.95 -16.58
CA LYS A 314 7.74 -1.12 -15.37
C LYS A 314 7.93 -2.52 -14.80
N VAL A 315 8.21 -2.62 -13.51
CA VAL A 315 8.19 -3.90 -12.79
C VAL A 315 6.73 -4.33 -12.60
N LEU A 316 6.38 -5.49 -13.16
CA LEU A 316 5.06 -6.09 -13.01
C LEU A 316 4.97 -6.91 -11.73
N ARG A 317 6.02 -7.68 -11.42
CA ARG A 317 6.03 -8.62 -10.31
C ARG A 317 7.39 -8.70 -9.63
N ARG A 318 7.35 -8.79 -8.30
CA ARG A 318 8.48 -9.16 -7.43
C ARG A 318 8.06 -10.42 -6.69
N GLY A 319 8.82 -11.50 -6.76
CA GLY A 319 8.48 -12.78 -6.15
C GLY A 319 9.69 -13.45 -5.52
N VAL A 320 9.45 -14.31 -4.54
CA VAL A 320 10.48 -15.12 -3.88
C VAL A 320 10.31 -16.57 -4.33
N GLY A 321 11.41 -17.23 -4.66
CA GLY A 321 11.45 -18.64 -5.03
C GLY A 321 11.10 -18.96 -6.48
N LYS A 322 10.40 -20.08 -6.68
CA LYS A 322 10.22 -20.67 -8.01
C LYS A 322 9.36 -19.78 -8.90
N VAL A 323 9.84 -19.60 -10.13
CA VAL A 323 9.25 -18.74 -11.14
C VAL A 323 8.06 -19.45 -11.82
N PRO A 324 6.80 -18.98 -11.66
CA PRO A 324 5.65 -19.51 -12.41
C PRO A 324 5.66 -19.01 -13.86
N TRP A 325 6.52 -19.59 -14.70
CA TRP A 325 6.80 -19.13 -16.07
C TRP A 325 5.56 -18.84 -16.92
N ARG A 326 4.55 -19.72 -16.91
CA ARG A 326 3.33 -19.53 -17.69
C ARG A 326 2.58 -18.25 -17.32
N GLN A 327 2.35 -18.06 -16.02
CA GLN A 327 1.66 -16.86 -15.51
C GLN A 327 2.44 -15.58 -15.84
N MET A 328 3.78 -15.62 -15.76
CA MET A 328 4.60 -14.45 -16.06
C MET A 328 4.58 -14.06 -17.53
N VAL A 329 4.58 -15.03 -18.44
CA VAL A 329 4.45 -14.75 -19.88
C VAL A 329 3.08 -14.11 -20.15
N ASP A 330 2.00 -14.68 -19.58
CA ASP A 330 0.65 -14.15 -19.77
C ASP A 330 0.52 -12.71 -19.21
N GLU A 331 1.06 -12.45 -18.01
CA GLU A 331 1.10 -11.12 -17.40
C GLU A 331 1.90 -10.11 -18.24
N LEU A 332 3.01 -10.55 -18.86
CA LEU A 332 3.85 -9.70 -19.72
C LEU A 332 3.15 -9.37 -21.04
N GLU A 333 2.44 -10.33 -21.64
CA GLU A 333 1.63 -10.09 -22.83
C GLU A 333 0.48 -9.12 -22.52
N GLU A 334 -0.28 -9.34 -21.45
CA GLU A 334 -1.37 -8.46 -21.01
C GLU A 334 -0.88 -7.01 -20.80
N ALA A 335 0.30 -6.84 -20.20
CA ALA A 335 0.86 -5.52 -19.94
C ALA A 335 1.19 -4.73 -21.22
N VAL A 336 1.38 -5.41 -22.36
CA VAL A 336 1.71 -4.79 -23.65
C VAL A 336 0.50 -4.64 -24.55
N THR A 337 -0.34 -5.67 -24.64
CA THR A 337 -1.51 -5.66 -25.52
C THR A 337 -2.71 -4.97 -24.87
N GLY A 338 -2.75 -4.90 -23.53
CA GLY A 338 -3.92 -4.42 -22.78
C GLY A 338 -5.10 -5.38 -22.84
N GLU A 339 -4.94 -6.54 -23.48
CA GLU A 339 -5.97 -7.56 -23.60
C GLU A 339 -5.76 -8.60 -22.48
N LYS A 340 -6.73 -8.67 -21.56
CA LYS A 340 -6.80 -9.77 -20.60
C LYS A 340 -7.10 -11.06 -21.34
N LYS A 341 -6.09 -11.90 -21.54
CA LYS A 341 -6.34 -13.31 -21.82
C LYS A 341 -6.87 -13.92 -20.53
N GLU A 342 -8.12 -14.36 -20.54
CA GLU A 342 -8.66 -15.15 -19.44
C GLU A 342 -7.72 -16.35 -19.23
N SER A 343 -7.12 -16.41 -18.04
CA SER A 343 -6.28 -17.53 -17.65
C SER A 343 -7.13 -18.79 -17.76
N ALA A 344 -6.85 -19.61 -18.77
CA ALA A 344 -7.51 -20.89 -18.97
C ALA A 344 -7.09 -21.84 -17.83
N VAL A 345 -7.77 -21.73 -16.70
CA VAL A 345 -7.94 -22.84 -15.75
C VAL A 345 -9.44 -22.98 -15.45
N PRO A 346 -10.25 -23.47 -16.41
CA PRO A 346 -11.66 -23.75 -16.19
C PRO A 346 -11.80 -25.15 -15.56
N PHE A 347 -11.29 -25.36 -14.35
CA PHE A 347 -11.42 -26.67 -13.68
C PHE A 347 -12.00 -26.63 -12.27
N LEU A 348 -12.13 -25.46 -11.62
CA LEU A 348 -12.65 -25.40 -10.24
C LEU A 348 -13.95 -24.62 -10.08
N ALA A 349 -14.51 -24.05 -11.14
CA ALA A 349 -15.79 -23.33 -11.06
C ALA A 349 -17.02 -24.25 -11.15
N SER A 350 -16.87 -25.52 -11.52
CA SER A 350 -17.99 -26.46 -11.69
C SER A 350 -18.22 -27.41 -10.51
N PHE A 351 -17.58 -27.20 -9.36
CA PHE A 351 -17.67 -28.12 -8.20
C PHE A 351 -18.28 -27.49 -6.93
N ILE A 352 -18.82 -26.27 -7.03
CA ILE A 352 -19.49 -25.59 -5.89
C ILE A 352 -20.99 -25.38 -6.14
N GLU A 353 -21.50 -25.73 -7.32
CA GLU A 353 -22.94 -25.83 -7.58
C GLU A 353 -23.35 -27.30 -7.78
N GLU A 354 -23.36 -28.07 -6.70
CA GLU A 354 -24.30 -29.19 -6.50
C GLU A 354 -24.59 -29.41 -5.02
#